data_AF-A0A947FMC1-F1
#
_entry.id   AF-A0A947FMC1-F1
#
_cell.length_a   1.000
_cell.length_b   1.000
_cell.length_c   1.000
_cell.angle_alpha   90.00
_cell.angle_beta   90.00
_cell.angle_gamma   90.00
#
_symmetry.space_group_name_H-M   'P 1'
#
loop_
_entity.id
_entity.type
_entity.pdbx_description
1 polymer ?
#
loop_
_entity_poly.entity_id
_entity_poly.type
_entity_poly.pdbx_seq_one_letter_code
_entity_poly.pdbx_strand_id
1 'polypeptide(L)' 'MQKILFTSATLILAACTAQTSTAVSAGTSYTYAEYQARFGATPQSLLATIDSDADGQITQNEIQAARDDGII' A
#
# COMPACT_ATOMS: atom_id res chain seq x y z
N MET A 1 52.31 -1.67 21.26
CA MET A 1 52.20 -0.76 20.09
C MET A 1 51.01 -1.21 19.26
N GLN A 2 49.83 -0.61 19.44
CA GLN A 2 48.62 -0.90 18.65
C GLN A 2 48.12 0.44 18.11
N LYS A 3 48.34 0.67 16.81
CA LYS A 3 47.93 1.90 16.11
C LYS A 3 46.46 1.75 15.73
N ILE A 4 45.58 2.37 16.51
CA ILE A 4 44.18 2.55 16.12
C ILE A 4 44.15 3.77 15.21
N LEU A 5 44.06 3.53 13.90
CA LEU A 5 43.89 4.56 12.88
C LEU A 5 42.38 4.80 12.69
N PHE A 6 41.82 5.75 13.45
CA PHE A 6 40.67 6.50 12.99
C PHE A 6 41.20 7.63 12.12
N THR A 7 40.71 7.77 10.89
CA THR A 7 40.37 9.04 10.18
C THR A 7 40.43 8.82 8.68
N SER A 8 39.26 8.77 8.04
CA SER A 8 39.01 9.43 6.75
C SER A 8 37.53 9.36 6.45
N ALA A 9 36.80 10.35 6.97
CA ALA A 9 35.52 10.75 6.44
C ALA A 9 35.73 11.26 4.99
N THR A 10 34.86 10.85 4.06
CA THR A 10 34.12 11.71 3.10
C THR A 10 33.66 10.86 1.91
N LEU A 11 32.34 10.68 1.77
CA LEU A 11 31.50 10.94 0.56
C LEU A 11 30.13 10.24 0.80
N ILE A 12 29.19 10.88 1.49
CA ILE A 12 28.10 11.71 0.94
C ILE A 12 27.31 11.00 -0.17
N LEU A 13 26.07 10.66 0.21
CA LEU A 13 24.85 10.65 -0.61
C LEU A 13 24.60 9.47 -1.56
N ALA A 14 24.09 8.38 -0.96
CA ALA A 14 22.80 7.85 -1.39
C ALA A 14 22.17 7.17 -0.18
N ALA A 15 21.53 7.97 0.68
CA ALA A 15 20.39 7.43 1.42
C ALA A 15 19.35 7.08 0.35
N CYS A 16 19.41 5.85 -0.18
CA CYS A 16 18.22 5.21 -0.71
C CYS A 16 17.34 5.01 0.53
N THR A 17 16.63 6.08 0.85
CA THR A 17 15.64 6.15 1.91
C THR A 17 14.68 5.01 1.71
N ALA A 18 14.65 4.13 2.71
CA ALA A 18 13.46 3.39 3.09
C ALA A 18 12.71 2.75 1.91
N GLN A 19 13.23 1.63 1.42
CA GLN A 19 12.32 0.53 1.07
C GLN A 19 12.08 -0.32 2.31
N THR A 20 11.68 0.32 3.42
CA THR A 20 10.55 -0.23 4.15
C THR A 20 9.37 -0.05 3.20
N SER A 21 9.24 -0.96 2.23
CA SER A 21 7.91 -1.43 1.91
C SER A 21 7.39 -1.97 3.23
N THR A 22 6.83 -1.08 4.06
CA THR A 22 5.73 -1.48 4.92
C THR A 22 4.75 -2.03 3.90
N ALA A 23 4.88 -3.31 3.61
CA ALA A 23 3.73 -4.12 3.27
C ALA A 23 2.80 -3.84 4.45
N VAL A 24 1.95 -2.82 4.28
CA VAL A 24 0.62 -2.84 4.85
C VAL A 24 0.16 -4.20 4.39
N SER A 25 0.21 -5.17 5.30
CA SER A 25 -0.32 -6.48 5.06
C SER A 25 -1.80 -6.24 4.88
N ALA A 26 -2.17 -6.03 3.62
CA ALA A 26 -3.50 -5.96 3.06
C ALA A 26 -4.11 -7.35 3.19
N GLY A 27 -4.18 -7.87 4.41
CA GLY A 27 -4.52 -9.27 4.70
C GLY A 27 -6.00 -9.56 4.49
N THR A 28 -6.77 -8.63 3.94
CA THR A 28 -8.18 -8.84 3.66
C THR A 28 -8.52 -8.20 2.32
N SER A 29 -8.43 -9.01 1.28
CA SER A 29 -9.08 -8.77 -0.01
C SER A 29 -10.48 -9.34 0.06
N TYR A 30 -11.46 -8.60 -0.45
CA TYR A 30 -12.82 -9.08 -0.60
C TYR A 30 -13.10 -9.30 -2.07
N THR A 31 -13.62 -10.47 -2.42
CA THR A 31 -14.23 -10.63 -3.75
C THR A 31 -15.46 -9.71 -3.84
N TYR A 32 -15.88 -9.35 -5.05
CA TYR A 32 -17.08 -8.52 -5.22
C TYR A 32 -18.34 -9.12 -4.56
N ALA A 33 -18.45 -10.44 -4.51
CA ALA A 33 -19.56 -11.11 -3.84
C ALA A 33 -19.53 -10.91 -2.32
N GLU A 34 -18.34 -11.05 -1.71
CA GLU A 34 -18.15 -10.84 -0.28
C GLU A 34 -18.28 -9.36 0.11
N TYR A 35 -17.77 -8.47 -0.73
CA TYR A 35 -17.91 -7.03 -0.55
C TYR A 35 -19.39 -6.63 -0.54
N GLN A 36 -20.17 -7.13 -1.51
CA GLN A 36 -21.62 -6.89 -1.55
C GLN A 36 -22.37 -7.47 -0.35
N ALA A 37 -21.95 -8.63 0.16
CA ALA A 37 -22.54 -9.24 1.35
C ALA A 37 -22.26 -8.43 2.64
N ARG A 38 -21.13 -7.74 2.70
CA ARG A 38 -20.69 -6.96 3.89
C ARG A 38 -21.14 -5.50 3.86
N PHE A 39 -21.01 -4.86 2.72
CA PHE A 39 -21.25 -3.42 2.54
C PHE A 39 -22.59 -3.13 1.84
N GLY A 40 -23.34 -4.17 1.45
CA GLY A 40 -24.60 -4.07 0.73
C GLY A 40 -24.42 -4.02 -0.78
N ALA A 41 -25.54 -3.98 -1.51
CA ALA A 41 -25.55 -3.92 -2.97
C ALA A 41 -24.94 -2.60 -3.46
N THR A 42 -23.62 -2.60 -3.61
CA THR A 42 -22.85 -1.53 -4.20
C THR A 42 -22.87 -1.70 -5.71
N PRO A 43 -23.12 -0.65 -6.49
CA PRO A 43 -23.15 -0.73 -7.95
C PRO A 43 -21.79 -1.18 -8.45
N GLN A 44 -21.77 -2.08 -9.45
CA GLN A 44 -20.52 -2.58 -10.05
C GLN A 44 -19.59 -1.45 -10.52
N SER A 45 -20.16 -0.30 -10.92
CA SER A 45 -19.37 0.89 -11.28
C SER A 45 -18.56 1.44 -10.10
N LEU A 46 -19.06 1.38 -8.86
CA LEU A 46 -18.31 1.81 -7.68
C LEU A 46 -17.23 0.78 -7.34
N LEU A 47 -17.53 -0.52 -7.39
CA LEU A 47 -16.51 -1.54 -7.13
C LEU A 47 -15.38 -1.45 -8.16
N ALA A 48 -15.69 -1.24 -9.44
CA ALA A 48 -14.69 -1.02 -10.49
C ALA A 48 -13.94 0.32 -10.36
N THR A 49 -14.46 1.28 -9.59
CA THR A 49 -13.74 2.52 -9.28
C THR A 49 -12.80 2.34 -8.09
N ILE A 50 -13.20 1.50 -7.13
CA ILE A 50 -12.39 1.16 -5.96
C ILE A 50 -11.26 0.20 -6.36
N ASP A 51 -11.59 -0.85 -7.13
CA ASP A 51 -10.66 -1.82 -7.73
C ASP A 51 -9.84 -1.14 -8.84
N SER A 52 -8.77 -0.47 -8.41
CA SER A 52 -7.99 0.41 -9.28
C SER A 52 -7.05 -0.39 -10.19
N ASP A 53 -6.64 -1.58 -9.74
CA ASP A 53 -5.79 -2.48 -10.51
C ASP A 53 -6.59 -3.51 -11.35
N ALA A 54 -7.91 -3.54 -11.18
CA ALA A 54 -8.85 -4.40 -11.90
C ALA A 54 -8.53 -5.90 -11.71
N ASP A 55 -8.02 -6.29 -10.55
CA ASP A 55 -7.70 -7.68 -10.23
C ASP A 55 -8.95 -8.52 -9.88
N GLY A 56 -10.11 -7.87 -9.73
CA GLY A 56 -11.38 -8.50 -9.40
C GLY A 56 -11.64 -8.64 -7.90
N GLN A 57 -10.77 -8.06 -7.08
CA GLN A 57 -10.85 -8.03 -5.63
C GLN A 57 -10.78 -6.58 -5.14
N ILE A 58 -11.30 -6.36 -3.94
CA ILE A 58 -11.24 -5.07 -3.28
C ILE A 58 -10.35 -5.24 -2.06
N THR A 59 -9.17 -4.67 -2.12
CA THR A 59 -8.22 -4.66 -1.00
C THR A 59 -8.51 -3.51 -0.05
N GLN A 60 -8.03 -3.63 1.18
CA GLN A 60 -8.16 -2.55 2.16
C GLN A 60 -7.47 -1.26 1.73
N ASN A 61 -6.37 -1.38 0.98
CA ASN A 61 -5.64 -0.24 0.42
C ASN A 61 -6.48 0.50 -0.61
N GLU A 62 -7.19 -0.21 -1.45
CA GLU A 62 -8.08 0.36 -2.46
C GLU A 62 -9.29 1.04 -1.84
N ILE A 63 -9.88 0.44 -0.79
CA ILE A 63 -10.94 1.11 -0.01
C ILE A 63 -10.40 2.41 0.60
N GLN A 64 -9.18 2.39 1.13
CA GLN A 64 -8.58 3.58 1.74
C GLN A 64 -8.24 4.64 0.69
N ALA A 65 -7.73 4.24 -0.48
CA ALA A 65 -7.48 5.13 -1.60
C ALA A 65 -8.79 5.76 -2.10
N ALA A 66 -9.84 4.96 -2.28
CA ALA A 66 -11.16 5.44 -2.65
C ALA A 66 -11.75 6.44 -1.64
N ARG A 67 -11.49 6.27 -0.33
CA ARG A 67 -11.86 7.25 0.70
C ARG A 67 -11.07 8.54 0.60
N ASP A 68 -9.77 8.45 0.35
CA ASP A 68 -8.88 9.61 0.23
C ASP A 68 -9.24 10.45 -1.01
N ASP A 69 -9.59 9.76 -2.10
CA ASP A 69 -10.06 10.35 -3.36
C ASP A 69 -11.53 10.84 -3.29
N GLY A 70 -12.25 10.57 -2.20
CA GLY A 70 -13.65 10.99 -2.01
C GLY A 70 -14.66 10.24 -2.89
N ILE A 71 -14.33 9.05 -3.36
CA ILE A 71 -15.22 8.16 -4.13
C ILE A 71 -16.31 7.56 -3.22
N ILE A 72 -15.96 7.24 -1.97
CA ILE A 72 -16.83 6.57 -0.98
C ILE A 72 -16.84 7.25 0.39
#